data_AF-A0A928A092-F1
#
_entry.id   AF-A0A928A092-F1
#
_cell.length_a   1.000
_cell.length_b   1.000
_cell.length_c   1.000
_cell.angle_alpha   90.00
_cell.angle_beta   90.00
_cell.angle_gamma   90.00
#
_symmetry.space_group_name_H-M   'P 1'
#
loop_
_entity.id
_entity.type
_entity.pdbx_description
1 polymer ?
#
loop_
_entity_poly.entity_id
_entity_poly.type
_entity_poly.pdbx_seq_one_letter_code
_entity_poly.pdbx_strand_id
1 'polypeptide(L)'
;MRINPKLYVIAEGVTPIETQQFDDRRVELFYMDDFDGVKEEFINKGQFAAWSSEDGVNYRVFIEKGYYEAVGELYTQPINKIWVEFWDTTEKITHKLSRKIMMPIMIIAVIVCIGSMWMGDVGQYIAIGILVAAFIVMLVINSKTKKSIVAENIKSRDLIVKHLGQNRFDALLDAQKSYMDEYYQSLYPQDEDEESSDSDDAIDVIEASEEVEENKEIE
;
A
#
# COMPACT_ATOMS: atom_id res chain seq x y z
N MET A 1 2.27 -10.45 6.05
CA MET A 1 2.27 -9.66 4.80
C MET A 1 3.68 -9.39 4.33
N ARG A 2 3.96 -9.60 3.04
CA ARG A 2 5.18 -9.10 2.40
C ARG A 2 4.91 -7.72 1.84
N ILE A 3 5.73 -6.75 2.20
CA ILE A 3 5.66 -5.37 1.71
C ILE A 3 7.07 -5.03 1.26
N ASN A 4 7.27 -4.68 -0.02
CA ASN A 4 8.57 -4.26 -0.56
C ASN A 4 9.78 -5.06 -0.03
N PRO A 5 9.84 -6.40 -0.22
CA PRO A 5 10.88 -7.23 0.38
C PRO A 5 12.30 -6.84 -0.06
N LYS A 6 12.46 -6.31 -1.29
CA LYS A 6 13.74 -5.77 -1.77
C LYS A 6 14.23 -4.61 -0.92
N LEU A 7 13.33 -3.72 -0.52
CA LEU A 7 13.63 -2.61 0.36
C LEU A 7 13.99 -3.09 1.77
N TYR A 8 13.41 -4.21 2.22
CA TYR A 8 13.71 -4.79 3.52
C TYR A 8 15.19 -5.10 3.63
N VAL A 9 15.73 -5.88 2.68
CA VAL A 9 17.11 -6.37 2.70
C VAL A 9 18.15 -5.24 2.71
N ILE A 10 17.83 -4.09 2.10
CA ILE A 10 18.75 -2.94 1.98
C ILE A 10 19.19 -2.40 3.35
N ALA A 11 18.34 -2.47 4.37
CA ALA A 11 18.65 -1.99 5.73
C ALA A 11 19.30 -3.05 6.64
N GLU A 12 19.65 -4.24 6.13
CA GLU A 12 20.30 -5.26 6.96
C GLU A 12 21.67 -4.79 7.47
N GLY A 13 21.86 -4.89 8.79
CA GLY A 13 23.11 -4.51 9.45
C GLY A 13 23.30 -2.99 9.63
N VAL A 14 22.32 -2.18 9.25
CA VAL A 14 22.30 -0.73 9.51
C VAL A 14 21.61 -0.43 10.84
N THR A 15 22.09 0.58 11.56
CA THR A 15 21.48 1.01 12.83
C THR A 15 20.26 1.88 12.54
N PRO A 16 19.06 1.51 13.03
CA PRO A 16 17.86 2.32 12.85
C PRO A 16 17.92 3.61 13.69
N ILE A 17 17.19 4.63 13.24
CA ILE A 17 16.92 5.88 13.99
C ILE A 17 16.26 5.53 15.32
N GLU A 18 15.23 4.69 15.22
CA GLU A 18 14.41 4.25 16.34
C GLU A 18 13.95 2.81 16.09
N THR A 19 13.89 2.02 17.16
CA THR A 19 13.27 0.71 17.15
C THR A 19 12.09 0.70 18.11
N GLN A 20 10.92 0.40 17.58
CA GLN A 20 9.68 0.31 18.31
C GLN A 20 9.28 -1.16 18.43
N GLN A 21 8.91 -1.61 19.63
CA GLN A 21 8.47 -2.98 19.88
C GLN A 21 7.09 -2.99 20.53
N PHE A 22 6.18 -3.79 20.00
CA PHE A 22 4.83 -3.98 20.53
C PHE A 22 4.25 -5.32 20.06
N ASP A 23 3.51 -6.02 20.92
CA ASP A 23 2.76 -7.24 20.59
C ASP A 23 3.56 -8.28 19.78
N ASP A 24 4.79 -8.58 20.22
CA ASP A 24 5.78 -9.47 19.58
C ASP A 24 6.28 -9.03 18.19
N ARG A 25 5.95 -7.80 17.79
CA ARG A 25 6.36 -7.17 16.52
C ARG A 25 7.41 -6.12 16.77
N ARG A 26 8.15 -5.83 15.71
CA ARG A 26 9.19 -4.81 15.69
C ARG A 26 9.02 -3.90 14.48
N VAL A 27 9.11 -2.60 14.69
CA VAL A 27 9.16 -1.58 13.65
C VAL A 27 10.49 -0.83 13.79
N GLU A 28 11.32 -0.86 12.75
CA GLU A 28 12.60 -0.15 12.69
C GLU A 28 12.47 1.04 11.74
N LEU A 29 12.82 2.24 12.19
CA LEU A 29 12.76 3.45 11.38
C LEU A 29 14.15 3.77 10.83
N PHE A 30 14.24 4.11 9.56
CA PHE A 30 15.48 4.49 8.87
C PHE A 30 15.27 5.74 8.01
N TYR A 31 16.34 6.50 7.78
CA TYR A 31 16.28 7.59 6.82
C TYR A 31 16.45 7.04 5.40
N MET A 32 15.60 7.46 4.47
CA MET A 32 15.79 7.12 3.04
C MET A 32 17.13 7.64 2.51
N ASP A 33 17.55 8.80 3.02
CA ASP A 33 18.78 9.49 2.64
C ASP A 33 20.06 8.67 2.89
N ASP A 34 20.00 7.66 3.78
CA ASP A 34 21.14 6.81 4.11
C ASP A 34 21.34 5.66 3.09
N PHE A 35 20.44 5.51 2.12
CA PHE A 35 20.48 4.41 1.14
C PHE A 35 20.47 4.91 -0.30
N ASP A 36 21.49 4.53 -1.06
CA ASP A 36 21.65 4.92 -2.46
C ASP A 36 20.44 4.51 -3.32
N GLY A 37 19.81 5.48 -3.98
CA GLY A 37 18.72 5.26 -4.93
C GLY A 37 17.33 5.03 -4.31
N VAL A 38 17.25 4.81 -3.00
CA VAL A 38 15.95 4.60 -2.30
C VAL A 38 15.15 5.89 -2.30
N LYS A 39 15.79 7.00 -1.91
CA LYS A 39 15.13 8.32 -1.88
C LYS A 39 14.51 8.66 -3.23
N GLU A 40 15.27 8.53 -4.31
CA GLU A 40 14.82 8.85 -5.67
C GLU A 40 13.71 7.90 -6.14
N GLU A 41 13.78 6.61 -5.80
CA GLU A 41 12.77 5.63 -6.21
C GLU A 41 11.37 5.97 -5.65
N PHE A 42 11.31 6.42 -4.40
CA PHE A 42 10.05 6.67 -3.70
C PHE A 42 9.56 8.12 -3.88
N ILE A 43 10.44 9.11 -3.78
CA ILE A 43 10.05 10.52 -3.90
C ILE A 43 9.56 10.87 -5.31
N ASN A 44 10.11 10.25 -6.35
CA ASN A 44 9.60 10.44 -7.72
C ASN A 44 8.14 9.96 -7.88
N LYS A 45 7.62 9.17 -6.93
CA LYS A 45 6.23 8.69 -6.88
C LYS A 45 5.37 9.44 -5.85
N GLY A 46 5.86 10.54 -5.28
CA GLY A 46 5.13 11.24 -4.20
C GLY A 46 5.28 10.60 -2.82
N GLN A 47 6.14 9.58 -2.66
CA GLN A 47 6.26 8.81 -1.43
C GLN A 47 7.47 9.26 -0.61
N PHE A 48 7.21 9.97 0.48
CA PHE A 48 8.25 10.41 1.44
C PHE A 48 8.44 9.42 2.60
N ALA A 49 7.61 8.39 2.67
CA ALA A 49 7.75 7.27 3.59
C ALA A 49 7.38 5.96 2.88
N ALA A 50 8.16 4.91 3.12
CA ALA A 50 7.96 3.60 2.54
C ALA A 50 8.04 2.52 3.61
N TRP A 51 7.00 1.70 3.67
CA TRP A 51 6.97 0.52 4.55
C TRP A 51 7.56 -0.70 3.84
N SER A 52 8.17 -1.57 4.62
CA SER A 52 8.73 -2.83 4.15
C SER A 52 8.64 -3.93 5.23
N SER A 53 8.45 -5.17 4.81
CA SER A 53 8.36 -6.36 5.66
C SER A 53 8.50 -7.63 4.81
N GLU A 54 9.25 -8.62 5.28
CA GLU A 54 9.35 -9.94 4.62
C GLU A 54 8.45 -11.03 5.23
N ASP A 55 8.16 -10.91 6.53
CA ASP A 55 7.51 -11.95 7.33
C ASP A 55 6.14 -11.52 7.90
N GLY A 56 5.81 -10.23 7.84
CA GLY A 56 4.59 -9.66 8.43
C GLY A 56 4.69 -9.49 9.95
N VAL A 57 5.89 -9.53 10.52
CA VAL A 57 6.14 -9.40 11.96
C VAL A 57 7.20 -8.33 12.22
N ASN A 58 8.25 -8.30 11.41
CA ASN A 58 9.29 -7.29 11.43
C ASN A 58 9.07 -6.31 10.28
N TYR A 59 8.78 -5.06 10.64
CA TYR A 59 8.56 -3.98 9.71
C TYR A 59 9.73 -3.01 9.74
N ARG A 60 10.01 -2.43 8.57
CA ARG A 60 10.97 -1.34 8.40
C ARG A 60 10.25 -0.18 7.73
N VAL A 61 10.46 1.02 8.26
CA VAL A 61 9.92 2.25 7.68
C VAL A 61 11.10 3.11 7.26
N PHE A 62 11.17 3.40 5.97
CA PHE A 62 12.14 4.30 5.38
C PHE A 62 11.45 5.64 5.23
N ILE A 63 12.00 6.71 5.77
CA ILE A 63 11.38 8.03 5.78
C ILE A 63 12.41 9.06 5.32
N GLU A 64 12.03 9.98 4.44
CA GLU A 64 12.88 11.10 4.07
C GLU A 64 13.15 11.97 5.32
N LYS A 65 14.40 12.41 5.49
CA LYS A 65 14.83 13.07 6.72
C LYS A 65 14.06 14.35 7.06
N GLY A 66 13.92 15.28 6.12
CA GLY A 66 13.17 16.53 6.34
C GLY A 66 11.67 16.27 6.55
N TYR A 67 11.12 15.27 5.87
CA TYR A 67 9.74 14.84 6.07
C TYR A 67 9.52 14.28 7.48
N TYR A 68 10.46 13.48 8.00
CA TYR A 68 10.41 13.01 9.37
C TYR A 68 10.52 14.14 10.39
N GLU A 69 11.31 15.18 10.11
CA GLU A 69 11.38 16.37 10.95
C GLU A 69 10.06 17.16 10.97
N ALA A 70 9.35 17.24 9.84
CA ALA A 70 8.08 17.94 9.72
C ALA A 70 6.90 17.19 10.36
N VAL A 71 6.82 15.87 10.15
CA VAL A 71 5.64 15.06 10.52
C VAL A 71 5.98 13.79 11.30
N GLY A 72 7.13 13.72 11.96
CA GLY A 72 7.61 12.56 12.72
C GLY A 72 6.64 12.04 13.79
N GLU A 73 5.75 12.90 14.28
CA GLU A 73 4.67 12.49 15.19
C GLU A 73 3.78 11.39 14.61
N LEU A 74 3.57 11.36 13.28
CA LEU A 74 2.82 10.33 12.57
C LEU A 74 3.50 8.95 12.57
N TYR A 75 4.75 8.87 13.01
CA TYR A 75 5.55 7.63 13.06
C TYR A 75 5.92 7.24 14.49
N THR A 76 5.23 7.80 15.47
CA THR A 76 5.34 7.37 16.87
C THR A 76 4.81 5.95 17.05
N GLN A 77 5.32 5.24 18.05
CA GLN A 77 4.91 3.86 18.34
C GLN A 77 3.40 3.63 18.39
N PRO A 78 2.57 4.48 19.04
CA PRO A 78 1.11 4.28 19.06
C PRO A 78 0.47 4.34 17.67
N ILE A 79 0.99 5.18 16.77
CA ILE A 79 0.46 5.33 15.42
C ILE A 79 0.97 4.20 14.51
N ASN A 80 2.25 3.87 14.58
CA ASN A 80 2.80 2.73 13.84
C ASN A 80 2.12 1.42 14.21
N LYS A 81 1.68 1.27 15.46
CA LYS A 81 0.83 0.15 15.86
C LYS A 81 -0.48 0.11 15.08
N ILE A 82 -1.17 1.24 14.94
CA ILE A 82 -2.42 1.34 14.18
C ILE A 82 -2.17 0.97 12.70
N TRP A 83 -1.07 1.44 12.12
CA TRP A 83 -0.70 1.07 10.74
C TRP A 83 -0.40 -0.41 10.57
N VAL A 84 0.34 -1.00 11.50
CA VAL A 84 0.63 -2.44 11.47
C VAL A 84 -0.66 -3.27 11.60
N GLU A 85 -1.61 -2.86 12.45
CA GLU A 85 -2.93 -3.49 12.56
C GLU A 85 -3.78 -3.33 11.29
N PHE A 86 -3.69 -2.18 10.62
CA PHE A 86 -4.29 -1.95 9.32
C PHE A 86 -3.76 -2.96 8.28
N TRP A 87 -2.44 -3.09 8.16
CA TRP A 87 -1.81 -4.01 7.20
C TRP A 87 -2.23 -5.47 7.45
N ASP A 88 -2.26 -5.89 8.70
CA ASP A 88 -2.76 -7.20 9.12
C ASP A 88 -4.21 -7.45 8.67
N THR A 89 -5.05 -6.43 8.80
CA THR A 89 -6.47 -6.53 8.48
C THR A 89 -6.67 -6.57 6.97
N THR A 90 -5.93 -5.74 6.24
CA THR A 90 -5.89 -5.74 4.78
C THR A 90 -5.43 -7.10 4.24
N GLU A 91 -4.36 -7.68 4.78
CA GLU A 91 -3.91 -9.03 4.40
C GLU A 91 -4.99 -10.09 4.65
N LYS A 92 -5.65 -10.03 5.82
CA LYS A 92 -6.76 -10.95 6.14
C LYS A 92 -7.93 -10.81 5.18
N ILE A 93 -8.29 -9.58 4.79
CA ILE A 93 -9.35 -9.30 3.81
C ILE A 93 -8.97 -9.93 2.47
N THR A 94 -7.78 -9.62 1.95
CA THR A 94 -7.29 -10.09 0.65
C THR A 94 -7.15 -11.61 0.62
N HIS A 95 -6.52 -12.24 1.63
CA HIS A 95 -6.36 -13.68 1.70
C HIS A 95 -7.68 -14.44 1.87
N LYS A 96 -8.59 -13.95 2.73
CA LYS A 96 -9.88 -14.60 2.94
C LYS A 96 -10.68 -14.62 1.65
N LEU A 97 -10.62 -13.55 0.87
CA LEU A 97 -11.37 -13.42 -0.37
C LEU A 97 -10.74 -14.23 -1.52
N SER A 98 -9.43 -14.10 -1.70
CA SER A 98 -8.68 -14.88 -2.71
C SER A 98 -8.81 -16.39 -2.47
N ARG A 99 -8.56 -16.86 -1.24
CA ARG A 99 -8.57 -18.30 -0.94
C ARG A 99 -9.98 -18.91 -0.95
N LYS A 100 -11.00 -18.19 -0.49
CA LYS A 100 -12.36 -18.77 -0.36
C LYS A 100 -13.22 -18.61 -1.60
N ILE A 101 -12.91 -17.67 -2.49
CA ILE A 101 -13.77 -17.36 -3.64
C ILE A 101 -13.01 -17.48 -4.95
N MET A 102 -11.85 -16.81 -5.09
CA MET A 102 -11.08 -16.81 -6.33
C MET A 102 -10.57 -18.21 -6.68
N MET A 103 -9.94 -18.90 -5.73
CA MET A 103 -9.37 -20.24 -5.97
C MET A 103 -10.42 -21.28 -6.42
N PRO A 104 -11.59 -21.43 -5.75
CA PRO A 104 -12.64 -22.32 -6.24
C PRO A 104 -13.17 -21.97 -7.63
N ILE A 105 -13.35 -20.68 -7.94
CA ILE A 105 -13.82 -20.24 -9.26
C ILE A 105 -12.81 -20.61 -10.35
N MET A 106 -11.52 -20.38 -10.09
CA MET A 106 -10.45 -20.76 -11.01
C MET A 106 -10.40 -22.27 -11.25
N ILE A 107 -10.55 -23.08 -10.21
CA ILE A 107 -10.60 -24.55 -10.33
C ILE A 107 -11.79 -24.97 -11.20
N ILE A 108 -12.97 -24.40 -10.96
CA ILE A 108 -14.18 -24.69 -11.77
C ILE A 108 -13.96 -24.28 -13.22
N ALA A 109 -13.39 -23.09 -13.47
CA ALA A 109 -13.09 -22.61 -14.81
C ALA A 109 -12.15 -23.56 -15.56
N VAL A 110 -11.07 -24.04 -14.91
CA VAL A 110 -10.15 -25.02 -15.50
C VAL A 110 -10.85 -26.34 -15.84
N ILE A 111 -11.67 -26.87 -14.93
CA ILE A 111 -12.43 -28.11 -15.17
C ILE A 111 -13.36 -27.97 -16.37
N VAL A 112 -14.06 -26.83 -16.47
CA VAL A 112 -14.95 -26.52 -17.59
C VAL A 112 -14.18 -26.42 -18.91
N CYS A 113 -13.01 -25.76 -18.91
CA CYS A 113 -12.13 -25.67 -20.08
C CYS A 113 -11.60 -27.04 -20.54
N ILE A 114 -11.26 -27.94 -19.62
CA ILE A 114 -10.82 -29.29 -19.99
C ILE A 114 -12.02 -30.12 -20.51
N GLY A 115 -13.17 -30.01 -19.86
CA GLY A 115 -14.38 -30.73 -20.26
C GLY A 115 -14.92 -30.30 -21.62
N SER A 116 -14.77 -29.02 -21.98
CA SER A 116 -15.23 -28.49 -23.28
C SER A 116 -14.47 -29.07 -24.47
N MET A 117 -13.21 -29.51 -24.29
CA MET A 117 -12.43 -30.17 -25.35
C MET A 117 -13.09 -31.46 -25.86
N TRP A 118 -13.93 -32.09 -25.04
CA TRP A 118 -14.61 -33.36 -25.36
C TRP A 118 -16.03 -33.16 -25.92
N MET A 119 -16.57 -31.93 -25.89
CA MET A 119 -17.94 -31.60 -26.28
C MET A 119 -18.07 -30.89 -27.64
N GLY A 120 -16.97 -30.70 -28.37
CA GLY A 120 -16.98 -30.00 -29.67
C GLY A 120 -17.40 -28.53 -29.56
N ASP A 121 -17.94 -27.96 -30.63
CA ASP A 121 -18.21 -26.52 -30.75
C ASP A 121 -19.18 -25.97 -29.67
N VAL A 122 -20.18 -26.77 -29.27
CA VAL A 122 -21.13 -26.39 -28.22
C VAL A 122 -20.43 -26.24 -26.85
N GLY A 123 -19.46 -27.10 -26.56
CA GLY A 123 -18.65 -27.02 -25.35
C GLY A 123 -17.83 -25.75 -25.28
N GLN A 124 -17.31 -25.27 -26.43
CA GLN A 124 -16.52 -24.04 -26.50
C GLN A 124 -17.35 -22.80 -26.15
N TYR A 125 -18.59 -22.69 -26.67
CA TYR A 125 -19.48 -21.58 -26.33
C TYR A 125 -19.88 -21.57 -24.84
N ILE A 126 -20.10 -22.74 -24.25
CA ILE A 126 -20.40 -22.87 -22.82
C ILE A 126 -19.19 -22.44 -21.97
N ALA A 127 -17.98 -22.86 -22.36
CA ALA A 127 -16.76 -22.48 -21.66
C ALA A 127 -16.52 -20.96 -21.68
N ILE A 128 -16.73 -20.32 -22.84
CA ILE A 128 -16.63 -18.86 -22.98
C ILE A 128 -17.66 -18.17 -22.07
N GLY A 129 -18.91 -18.64 -22.04
CA GLY A 129 -19.95 -18.07 -21.19
C GLY A 129 -19.59 -18.14 -19.69
N ILE A 130 -19.02 -19.26 -19.24
CA ILE A 130 -18.57 -19.44 -17.86
C ILE A 130 -17.37 -18.55 -17.54
N LEU A 131 -16.44 -18.39 -18.47
CA LEU A 131 -15.27 -17.53 -18.29
C LEU A 131 -15.69 -16.05 -18.16
N VAL A 132 -16.61 -15.59 -19.00
CA VAL A 132 -17.18 -14.23 -18.88
C VAL A 132 -17.88 -14.05 -17.53
N ALA A 133 -18.67 -15.03 -17.09
CA ALA A 133 -19.31 -14.97 -15.77
C ALA A 133 -18.29 -14.92 -14.62
N ALA A 134 -17.23 -15.73 -14.69
CA ALA A 134 -16.14 -15.72 -13.72
C ALA A 134 -15.42 -14.35 -13.68
N PHE A 135 -15.21 -13.74 -14.84
CA PHE A 135 -14.61 -12.41 -14.96
C PHE A 135 -15.48 -11.33 -14.32
N ILE A 136 -16.81 -11.35 -14.56
CA ILE A 136 -17.73 -10.41 -13.90
C ILE A 136 -17.69 -10.57 -12.38
N VAL A 137 -17.67 -11.83 -11.89
CA VAL A 137 -17.55 -12.11 -10.46
C VAL A 137 -16.21 -11.58 -9.91
N MET A 138 -15.11 -11.74 -10.64
CA MET A 138 -13.80 -11.20 -10.26
C MET A 138 -13.83 -9.68 -10.11
N LEU A 139 -14.45 -8.94 -11.05
CA LEU A 139 -14.58 -7.48 -10.95
C LEU A 139 -15.36 -7.03 -9.71
N VAL A 140 -16.48 -7.71 -9.41
CA VAL A 140 -17.29 -7.41 -8.22
C VAL A 140 -16.52 -7.69 -6.94
N ILE A 141 -15.77 -8.80 -6.92
CA ILE A 141 -14.91 -9.18 -5.80
C ILE A 141 -13.83 -8.11 -5.58
N ASN A 142 -13.10 -7.72 -6.64
CA ASN A 142 -12.05 -6.72 -6.55
C ASN A 142 -12.59 -5.39 -6.01
N SER A 143 -13.74 -4.93 -6.53
CA SER A 143 -14.39 -3.71 -6.04
C SER A 143 -14.76 -3.82 -4.55
N LYS A 144 -15.22 -4.98 -4.08
CA LYS A 144 -15.52 -5.21 -2.66
C LYS A 144 -14.25 -5.24 -1.80
N THR A 145 -13.15 -5.81 -2.28
CA THR A 145 -11.85 -5.77 -1.58
C THR A 145 -11.43 -4.33 -1.37
N LYS A 146 -11.38 -3.54 -2.45
CA LYS A 146 -10.98 -2.13 -2.41
C LYS A 146 -11.83 -1.34 -1.40
N LYS A 147 -13.15 -1.48 -1.47
CA LYS A 147 -14.07 -0.83 -0.50
C LYS A 147 -13.80 -1.24 0.94
N SER A 148 -13.46 -2.51 1.18
CA SER A 148 -13.15 -3.00 2.52
C SER A 148 -11.82 -2.45 3.04
N ILE A 149 -10.82 -2.30 2.17
CA ILE A 149 -9.53 -1.70 2.49
C ILE A 149 -9.71 -0.22 2.80
N VAL A 150 -10.45 0.53 1.97
CA VAL A 150 -10.79 1.94 2.23
C VAL A 150 -11.52 2.12 3.56
N ALA A 151 -12.49 1.25 3.86
CA ALA A 151 -13.20 1.29 5.13
C ALA A 151 -12.28 1.03 6.33
N GLU A 152 -11.25 0.19 6.18
CA GLU A 152 -10.26 -0.04 7.23
C GLU A 152 -9.29 1.14 7.36
N ASN A 153 -8.88 1.76 6.25
CA ASN A 153 -8.07 2.96 6.25
C ASN A 153 -8.74 4.11 7.02
N ILE A 154 -10.03 4.35 6.77
CA ILE A 154 -10.82 5.36 7.49
C ILE A 154 -10.84 5.07 8.99
N LYS A 155 -11.04 3.82 9.41
CA LYS A 155 -11.01 3.46 10.84
C LYS A 155 -9.64 3.70 11.46
N SER A 156 -8.56 3.33 10.76
CA SER A 156 -7.20 3.58 11.24
C SER A 156 -6.93 5.08 11.37
N ARG A 157 -7.36 5.88 10.40
CA ARG A 157 -7.31 7.35 10.48
C ARG A 157 -8.10 7.86 11.69
N ASP A 158 -9.31 7.36 11.94
CA ASP A 158 -10.11 7.75 13.10
C ASP A 158 -9.43 7.40 14.43
N LEU A 159 -8.74 6.26 14.50
CA LEU A 159 -7.94 5.87 15.67
C LEU A 159 -6.75 6.82 15.88
N ILE A 160 -6.08 7.23 14.80
CA ILE A 160 -4.98 8.20 14.84
C ILE A 160 -5.49 9.57 15.31
N VAL A 161 -6.60 10.05 14.72
CA VAL A 161 -7.28 11.29 15.12
C VAL A 161 -7.68 11.24 16.59
N LYS A 162 -8.21 10.11 17.06
CA LYS A 162 -8.57 9.92 18.47
C LYS A 162 -7.35 9.96 19.40
N HIS A 163 -6.20 9.49 18.93
CA HIS A 163 -4.95 9.48 19.69
C HIS A 163 -4.31 10.87 19.77
N LEU A 164 -4.17 11.56 18.64
CA LEU A 164 -3.52 12.87 18.53
C LEU A 164 -4.44 14.04 18.91
N GLY A 165 -5.74 13.88 18.72
CA GLY A 165 -6.72 14.95 18.72
C GLY A 165 -6.85 15.62 17.35
N GLN A 166 -8.09 15.98 16.98
CA GLN A 166 -8.44 16.54 15.68
C GLN A 166 -7.53 17.71 15.26
N ASN A 167 -7.39 18.72 16.12
CA ASN A 167 -6.59 19.91 15.78
C ASN A 167 -5.11 19.61 15.54
N ARG A 168 -4.53 18.63 16.26
CA ARG A 168 -3.12 18.26 16.06
C ARG A 168 -2.95 17.44 14.79
N PHE A 169 -3.89 16.56 14.53
CA PHE A 169 -3.92 15.78 13.29
C PHE A 169 -4.04 16.69 12.07
N ASP A 170 -4.97 17.65 12.09
CA ASP A 170 -5.14 18.61 10.98
C ASP A 170 -3.87 19.46 10.78
N ALA A 171 -3.24 19.92 11.86
CA ALA A 171 -1.96 20.63 11.77
C ALA A 171 -0.82 19.78 11.18
N LEU A 172 -0.82 18.47 11.42
CA LEU A 172 0.15 17.55 10.81
C LEU A 172 -0.14 17.30 9.33
N LEU A 173 -1.41 17.28 8.91
CA LEU A 173 -1.78 17.22 7.50
C LEU A 173 -1.37 18.49 6.76
N ASP A 174 -1.58 19.66 7.36
CA ASP A 174 -1.13 20.93 6.80
C ASP A 174 0.41 20.94 6.67
N ALA A 175 1.13 20.51 7.72
CA ALA A 175 2.59 20.39 7.68
C ALA A 175 3.08 19.40 6.62
N GLN A 176 2.39 18.27 6.47
CA GLN A 176 2.65 17.28 5.43
C GLN A 176 2.53 17.91 4.04
N LYS A 177 1.42 18.61 3.78
CA LYS A 177 1.15 19.25 2.48
C LYS A 177 2.16 20.36 2.19
N SER A 178 2.39 21.25 3.16
CA SER A 178 3.38 22.33 3.02
C SER A 178 4.77 21.79 2.73
N TYR A 179 5.21 20.74 3.42
CA TYR A 179 6.52 20.14 3.16
C TYR A 179 6.62 19.56 1.75
N MET A 180 5.59 18.83 1.29
CA MET A 180 5.57 18.27 -0.07
C MET A 180 5.61 19.38 -1.12
N ASP A 181 4.80 20.43 -0.96
CA ASP A 181 4.75 21.56 -1.89
C ASP A 181 6.10 22.29 -1.94
N GLU A 182 6.71 22.60 -0.78
CA GLU A 182 8.03 23.22 -0.69
C GLU A 182 9.11 22.35 -1.32
N TYR A 183 9.07 21.04 -1.07
CA TYR A 183 10.03 20.09 -1.63
C TYR A 183 9.97 20.08 -3.16
N TYR A 184 8.78 19.97 -3.76
CA TYR A 184 8.66 19.96 -5.22
C TYR A 184 8.92 21.32 -5.87
N GLN A 185 8.53 22.43 -5.23
CA GLN A 185 8.90 23.77 -5.69
C GLN A 185 10.41 23.98 -5.68
N SER A 186 11.14 23.38 -4.73
CA SER A 186 12.61 23.47 -4.71
C SER A 186 13.30 22.69 -5.84
N LEU A 187 12.70 21.57 -6.28
CA LEU A 187 13.21 20.74 -7.38
C LEU A 187 12.86 21.32 -8.75
N TYR A 188 11.70 21.96 -8.85
CA TYR A 188 11.22 22.65 -10.04
C TYR A 188 10.84 24.08 -9.66
N PRO A 189 11.84 24.97 -9.47
CA PRO A 189 11.54 26.39 -9.26
C PRO A 189 10.71 26.84 -10.45
N GLN A 190 9.44 27.16 -10.23
CA GLN A 190 8.59 27.71 -11.28
C GLN A 190 9.26 29.01 -11.74
N ASP A 191 9.69 29.06 -13.00
CA ASP A 191 9.63 30.34 -13.72
C ASP A 191 8.14 30.73 -13.67
N GLU A 192 7.83 31.88 -13.06
CA GLU A 192 6.47 32.37 -12.83
C GLU A 192 5.61 32.20 -14.09
N ASP A 193 4.56 31.36 -13.97
CA ASP A 193 3.31 31.30 -14.74
C ASP A 193 2.93 29.83 -15.01
N GLU A 194 2.10 29.24 -14.14
CA GLU A 194 0.87 28.53 -14.55
C GLU A 194 0.10 27.98 -13.32
N GLU A 195 -1.22 27.99 -13.49
CA GLU A 195 -2.26 27.91 -12.47
C GLU A 195 -2.18 26.66 -11.57
N SER A 196 -2.44 26.89 -10.28
CA SER A 196 -2.68 25.88 -9.27
C SER A 196 -3.82 24.93 -9.68
N SER A 197 -3.49 23.70 -10.05
CA SER A 197 -4.46 22.61 -10.04
C SER A 197 -4.62 22.11 -8.60
N ASP A 198 -5.83 22.22 -8.05
CA ASP A 198 -6.26 21.53 -6.84
C ASP A 198 -5.86 20.04 -6.93
N SER A 199 -4.87 19.63 -6.15
CA SER A 199 -4.58 18.23 -5.85
C SER A 199 -5.12 17.92 -4.45
N ASP A 200 -6.34 17.38 -4.42
CA ASP A 200 -7.04 16.91 -3.22
C ASP A 200 -6.69 15.44 -2.87
N ASP A 201 -5.50 14.97 -3.27
CA ASP A 201 -5.03 13.57 -3.10
C ASP A 201 -3.98 13.39 -1.99
N ALA A 202 -3.98 14.26 -0.99
CA ALA A 202 -3.08 14.16 0.16
C ALA A 202 -3.57 13.16 1.24
N ILE A 203 -4.22 12.05 0.87
CA ILE A 203 -4.36 10.84 1.70
C ILE A 203 -4.37 9.61 0.77
N ASP A 204 -3.26 9.35 0.08
CA ASP A 204 -3.09 8.10 -0.68
C ASP A 204 -1.72 7.44 -0.47
N VAL A 205 -1.11 7.66 0.70
CA VAL A 205 0.21 7.10 1.08
C VAL A 205 0.17 5.57 1.32
N ILE A 206 -0.93 4.90 0.99
CA ILE A 206 -1.11 3.45 1.19
C ILE A 206 -1.48 2.71 -0.09
N GLU A 207 -2.12 3.33 -1.08
CA GLU A 207 -2.51 2.63 -2.32
C GLU A 207 -1.33 2.30 -3.24
N ALA A 208 -0.22 3.03 -3.17
CA ALA A 208 0.92 2.84 -4.07
C ALA A 208 1.86 1.66 -3.73
N SER A 209 1.47 0.75 -2.82
CA SER A 209 2.24 -0.49 -2.53
C SER A 209 1.64 -1.77 -3.12
N GLU A 210 0.44 -1.74 -3.71
CA GLU A 210 -0.18 -2.93 -4.33
C GLU A 210 0.03 -3.05 -5.86
N GLU A 211 0.63 -2.07 -6.55
CA GLU A 211 0.72 -2.11 -8.03
C GLU A 211 2.03 -2.66 -8.64
N VAL A 212 3.01 -3.16 -7.86
CA VAL A 212 4.32 -3.54 -8.44
C VAL A 212 4.54 -5.06 -8.64
N GLU A 213 3.63 -5.94 -8.22
CA GLU A 213 3.89 -7.40 -8.33
C GLU A 213 2.99 -8.22 -9.28
N GLU A 214 2.01 -7.63 -10.00
CA GLU A 214 1.15 -8.40 -10.91
C GLU A 214 1.45 -8.22 -12.42
N ASN A 215 2.50 -7.50 -12.81
CA ASN A 215 2.79 -7.24 -14.23
C ASN A 215 4.17 -7.71 -14.73
N LYS A 216 4.69 -8.82 -14.19
CA LYS A 216 5.92 -9.47 -14.72
C LYS A 216 5.82 -10.98 -15.02
N GLU A 217 4.64 -11.59 -15.00
CA GLU A 217 4.45 -12.95 -15.50
C GLU A 217 3.52 -13.00 -16.71
N ILE A 218 3.76 -12.15 -17.72
CA ILE A 218 3.33 -12.43 -19.09
C ILE A 218 4.42 -11.94 -20.05
N GLU A 219 5.47 -12.76 -20.23
CA GLU A 219 6.28 -12.77 -21.45
C GLU A 219 6.62 -14.21 -21.83
#